data_AF-M1W2E6-F1
#
_entry.id   AF-M1W2E6-F1
#
_cell.length_a   1.000
_cell.length_b   1.000
_cell.length_c   1.000
_cell.angle_alpha   90.00
_cell.angle_beta   90.00
_cell.angle_gamma   90.00
#
_symmetry.space_group_name_H-M   'P 1'
#
loop_
_entity.id
_entity.type
_entity.pdbx_description
1 polymer ?
#
loop_
_entity_poly.entity_id
_entity_poly.type
_entity_poly.pdbx_seq_one_letter_code
_entity_poly.pdbx_strand_id
1 'polypeptide(L)'
;MANDITQTLAKMQQTLTTLMSKMTTLENGRVESEATRNNREQSAFSDRGKTFVPKGIAAKAVFKKYPGGEMKNPDLDYCDKAKARARDLKLFMGDASKLDSWITASSDKIQEDDCTFRRERSRMMFLFSCLKSDGAARRTVETRYQ
;
A
#
# COMPACT_ATOMS: atom_id res chain seq x y z
N MET A 1 -51.59 -7.66 -6.65
CA MET A 1 -50.36 -8.00 -7.40
C MET A 1 -49.93 -6.92 -8.41
N ALA A 2 -50.83 -6.18 -9.07
CA ALA A 2 -50.43 -5.15 -10.06
C ALA A 2 -49.67 -3.94 -9.45
N ASN A 3 -49.95 -3.58 -8.19
CA ASN A 3 -49.40 -2.39 -7.53
C ASN A 3 -47.92 -2.53 -7.12
N ASP A 4 -47.44 -3.77 -6.98
CA ASP A 4 -46.08 -4.07 -6.54
C ASP A 4 -45.08 -4.01 -7.72
N ILE A 5 -45.57 -4.37 -8.91
CA ILE A 5 -44.81 -4.31 -10.17
C ILE A 5 -44.58 -2.85 -10.58
N THR A 6 -45.60 -1.99 -10.47
CA THR A 6 -45.49 -0.56 -10.77
C THR A 6 -44.56 0.15 -9.78
N GLN A 7 -44.62 -0.22 -8.49
CA GLN A 7 -43.72 0.32 -7.47
C GLN A 7 -42.26 -0.10 -7.70
N THR A 8 -42.04 -1.34 -8.14
CA THR A 8 -40.69 -1.85 -8.47
C THR A 8 -40.11 -1.15 -9.69
N LEU A 9 -40.91 -0.95 -10.75
CA LEU A 9 -40.50 -0.19 -11.94
C LEU A 9 -40.12 1.26 -11.60
N ALA A 10 -40.90 1.93 -10.75
CA ALA A 10 -40.60 3.30 -10.32
C ALA A 10 -39.26 3.38 -9.55
N LYS A 11 -38.98 2.42 -8.67
CA LYS A 11 -37.69 2.33 -7.95
C LYS A 11 -36.52 2.08 -8.90
N MET A 12 -36.69 1.24 -9.92
CA MET A 12 -35.65 0.99 -10.93
C MET A 12 -35.37 2.23 -11.77
N GLN A 13 -36.41 2.98 -12.15
CA GLN A 13 -36.23 4.25 -12.88
C GLN A 13 -35.52 5.31 -12.03
N GLN A 14 -35.86 5.41 -10.74
CA GLN A 14 -35.22 6.35 -9.82
C GLN A 14 -33.74 6.02 -9.55
N THR A 15 -33.40 4.73 -9.48
CA THR A 15 -32.00 4.30 -9.30
C THR A 15 -31.16 4.58 -10.55
N LEU A 16 -31.72 4.36 -11.75
CA LEU A 16 -31.04 4.70 -13.01
C LEU A 16 -30.79 6.20 -13.15
N THR A 17 -31.78 7.05 -12.86
CA THR A 17 -31.60 8.51 -12.93
C THR A 17 -30.56 9.01 -11.93
N THR A 18 -30.53 8.42 -10.73
CA THR A 18 -29.53 8.73 -9.71
C THR A 18 -28.13 8.32 -10.15
N LEU A 19 -27.97 7.13 -10.74
CA LEU A 19 -26.68 6.65 -11.23
C LEU A 19 -26.17 7.50 -12.40
N MET A 20 -27.02 7.85 -13.35
CA MET A 20 -26.64 8.73 -14.46
C MET A 20 -26.18 10.10 -13.97
N SER A 21 -26.88 10.69 -12.99
CA SER A 21 -26.49 11.98 -12.37
C SER A 21 -25.14 11.92 -11.63
N LYS A 22 -24.87 10.81 -10.93
CA LYS A 22 -23.57 10.59 -10.27
C LYS A 22 -22.43 10.40 -11.29
N MET A 23 -22.71 9.74 -12.41
CA MET A 23 -21.72 9.51 -13.45
C MET A 23 -21.34 10.81 -14.16
N THR A 24 -22.31 11.68 -14.46
CA THR A 24 -22.05 13.00 -15.06
C THR A 24 -21.28 13.93 -14.12
N THR A 25 -21.58 13.92 -12.82
CA THR A 25 -20.83 14.73 -11.84
C THR A 25 -19.39 14.25 -11.68
N LEU A 26 -19.14 12.94 -11.70
CA LEU A 26 -17.78 12.40 -11.68
C LEU A 26 -16.99 12.72 -12.95
N GLU A 27 -17.65 12.64 -14.12
CA GLU A 27 -17.01 12.98 -15.40
C GLU A 27 -16.65 14.47 -15.46
N ASN A 28 -17.56 15.35 -15.04
CA ASN A 28 -17.29 16.79 -15.00
C ASN A 28 -16.15 17.14 -14.03
N GLY A 29 -16.12 16.54 -12.84
CA GLY A 29 -15.02 16.76 -11.88
C GLY A 29 -13.66 16.25 -12.40
N ARG A 30 -13.66 15.18 -13.20
CA ARG A 30 -12.46 14.66 -13.88
C ARG A 30 -11.95 15.64 -14.94
N VAL A 31 -12.85 16.18 -15.76
CA VAL A 31 -12.52 17.20 -16.79
C VAL A 31 -11.97 18.48 -16.16
N GLU A 32 -12.56 18.96 -15.06
CA GLU A 32 -12.07 20.15 -14.34
C GLU A 32 -10.68 19.91 -13.71
N SER A 33 -10.43 18.70 -13.20
CA SER A 33 -9.13 18.31 -12.64
C SER A 33 -8.05 18.23 -13.72
N GLU A 34 -8.38 17.71 -14.90
CA GLU A 34 -7.48 17.67 -16.07
C GLU A 34 -7.19 19.08 -16.61
N ALA A 35 -8.20 19.94 -16.74
CA ALA A 35 -8.04 21.34 -17.17
C ALA A 35 -7.17 22.16 -16.20
N THR A 36 -7.35 21.96 -14.89
CA THR A 36 -6.55 22.63 -13.85
C THR A 36 -5.09 22.16 -13.86
N ARG A 37 -4.83 20.87 -14.12
CA ARG A 37 -3.47 20.34 -14.31
C ARG A 37 -2.77 20.96 -15.52
N ASN A 38 -3.45 21.01 -16.66
CA ASN A 38 -2.89 21.54 -17.90
C ASN A 38 -2.49 23.03 -17.79
N ASN A 39 -3.28 23.85 -17.09
CA ASN A 39 -2.96 25.27 -16.87
C ASN A 39 -1.75 25.47 -15.94
N ARG A 40 -1.56 24.60 -14.94
CA ARG A 40 -0.40 24.66 -14.03
C ARG A 40 0.91 24.35 -14.75
N GLU A 41 0.87 23.42 -15.71
CA GLU A 41 2.03 23.09 -16.54
C GLU A 41 2.39 24.25 -17.47
N GLN A 42 1.42 24.93 -18.09
CA GLN A 42 1.70 26.05 -19.00
C GLN A 42 2.23 27.31 -18.28
N SER A 43 1.75 27.62 -17.07
CA SER A 43 2.19 28.79 -16.31
C SER A 43 3.61 28.67 -15.75
N ALA A 44 4.15 27.45 -15.59
CA ALA A 44 5.52 27.25 -15.12
C ALA A 44 6.59 27.50 -16.21
N PHE A 45 6.17 27.64 -17.48
CA PHE A 45 7.06 27.80 -18.64
C PHE A 45 6.82 29.10 -19.43
N SER A 46 5.98 30.02 -18.93
CA SER A 46 5.58 31.21 -19.67
C SER A 46 6.55 32.40 -19.61
N ASP A 47 7.77 32.23 -19.08
CA ASP A 47 8.76 33.32 -19.04
C ASP A 47 9.89 33.10 -20.07
N ARG A 48 9.83 33.91 -21.14
CA ARG A 48 10.93 34.37 -22.00
C ARG A 48 12.01 33.34 -22.42
N GLY A 49 11.78 32.75 -23.59
CA GLY A 49 12.82 32.69 -24.63
C GLY A 49 13.88 31.58 -24.53
N LYS A 50 13.69 30.56 -23.68
CA LYS A 50 14.51 29.33 -23.78
C LYS A 50 13.60 28.12 -23.76
N THR A 51 13.61 27.36 -24.87
CA THR A 51 12.99 26.03 -24.93
C THR A 51 13.48 25.23 -23.73
N PHE A 52 12.54 24.81 -22.87
CA PHE A 52 12.86 23.96 -21.74
C PHE A 52 13.48 22.66 -22.25
N VAL A 53 14.78 22.49 -22.02
CA VAL A 53 15.46 21.21 -22.25
C VAL A 53 15.51 20.51 -20.90
N PRO A 54 14.68 19.48 -20.68
CA PRO A 54 14.73 18.75 -19.43
C PRO A 54 16.14 18.17 -19.26
N LYS A 55 16.77 18.43 -18.12
CA LYS A 55 18.10 17.90 -17.78
C LYS A 55 17.97 17.07 -16.50
N GLY A 56 18.32 15.78 -16.58
CA GLY A 56 18.22 14.85 -15.46
C GLY A 56 17.89 13.43 -15.92
N ILE A 57 17.90 12.46 -15.00
CA ILE A 57 17.57 11.05 -15.31
C ILE A 57 16.14 10.93 -15.85
N ALA A 58 15.21 11.74 -15.32
CA ALA A 58 13.82 11.83 -15.79
C ALA A 58 13.67 12.42 -17.21
N ALA A 59 14.71 13.09 -17.73
CA ALA A 59 14.75 13.67 -19.06
C ALA A 59 15.33 12.72 -20.13
N LYS A 60 15.97 11.63 -19.72
CA LYS A 60 16.45 10.62 -20.67
C LYS A 60 15.23 9.97 -21.30
N ALA A 61 15.12 10.07 -22.63
CA ALA A 61 14.09 9.46 -23.47
C ALA A 61 14.13 7.91 -23.49
N VAL A 62 14.43 7.27 -22.36
CA VAL A 62 14.60 5.83 -22.24
C VAL A 62 13.68 5.29 -21.16
N PHE A 63 12.45 5.79 -21.11
CA PHE A 63 11.36 4.91 -20.70
C PHE A 63 11.12 3.95 -21.87
N LYS A 64 11.95 2.89 -21.95
CA LYS A 64 11.67 1.78 -22.86
C LYS A 64 10.29 1.24 -22.49
N LYS A 65 9.42 1.14 -23.49
CA LYS A 65 8.08 0.55 -23.33
C LYS A 65 8.25 -0.84 -22.71
N TYR A 66 7.57 -1.10 -21.60
CA TYR A 66 7.65 -2.37 -20.87
C TYR A 66 7.21 -3.51 -21.81
N PRO A 67 8.11 -4.45 -22.19
CA PRO A 67 7.77 -5.49 -23.17
C PRO A 67 7.11 -6.67 -22.46
N GLY A 68 5.91 -6.45 -21.90
CA GLY A 68 5.06 -7.54 -21.37
C GLY A 68 5.69 -8.42 -20.28
N GLY A 69 4.93 -9.43 -19.84
CA GLY A 69 5.19 -10.23 -18.64
C GLY A 69 6.41 -11.18 -18.67
N GLU A 70 7.23 -11.15 -19.72
CA GLU A 70 8.32 -12.12 -19.93
C GLU A 70 9.72 -11.58 -19.59
N MET A 71 9.86 -10.27 -19.40
CA MET A 71 11.11 -9.72 -18.88
C MET A 71 11.12 -9.84 -17.35
N LYS A 72 11.70 -10.95 -16.87
CA LYS A 72 12.17 -11.07 -15.49
C LYS A 72 12.99 -9.82 -15.17
N ASN A 73 12.53 -9.01 -14.20
CA ASN A 73 13.29 -7.87 -13.69
C ASN A 73 14.73 -8.34 -13.40
N PRO A 74 15.79 -7.72 -13.96
CA PRO A 74 17.16 -8.16 -13.67
C PRO A 74 17.51 -8.05 -12.18
N ASP A 75 16.79 -7.20 -11.44
CA ASP A 75 16.72 -7.20 -9.98
C ASP A 75 15.84 -8.36 -9.43
N LEU A 76 15.80 -9.52 -10.08
CA LEU A 76 15.24 -10.75 -9.49
C LEU A 76 16.23 -11.41 -8.51
N ASP A 77 17.46 -10.90 -8.48
CA ASP A 77 18.21 -10.72 -7.24
C ASP A 77 17.66 -9.53 -6.45
N TYR A 78 16.32 -9.50 -6.26
CA TYR A 78 15.64 -8.63 -5.31
C TYR A 78 16.11 -9.14 -3.95
N CYS A 79 17.27 -8.60 -3.57
CA CYS A 79 18.22 -8.91 -2.51
C CYS A 79 17.82 -10.06 -1.60
N ASP A 80 18.71 -11.01 -1.28
CA ASP A 80 18.46 -11.98 -0.21
C ASP A 80 17.93 -11.33 1.08
N LYS A 81 18.28 -10.05 1.30
CA LYS A 81 17.68 -9.18 2.32
C LYS A 81 16.17 -8.99 2.15
N ALA A 82 15.64 -8.71 0.96
CA ALA A 82 14.21 -8.62 0.72
C ALA A 82 13.48 -9.97 0.88
N LYS A 83 14.11 -11.09 0.51
CA LYS A 83 13.59 -12.43 0.82
C LYS A 83 13.61 -12.74 2.33
N ALA A 84 14.65 -12.29 3.04
CA ALA A 84 14.74 -12.36 4.51
C ALA A 84 13.68 -11.48 5.20
N ARG A 85 13.39 -10.29 4.65
CA ARG A 85 12.25 -9.45 5.07
C ARG A 85 10.91 -10.18 4.93
N ALA A 86 10.76 -11.04 3.93
CA ALA A 86 9.54 -11.82 3.71
C ALA A 86 9.39 -13.07 4.60
N ARG A 87 10.43 -13.51 5.35
CA ARG A 87 10.28 -14.64 6.27
C ARG A 87 9.44 -14.27 7.48
N ASP A 88 8.15 -14.57 7.45
CA ASP A 88 7.30 -14.35 8.62
C ASP A 88 7.73 -15.25 9.79
N LEU A 89 8.02 -14.60 10.91
CA LEU A 89 8.26 -15.29 12.16
C LEU A 89 6.95 -15.92 12.63
N LYS A 90 6.98 -17.20 13.02
CA LYS A 90 5.80 -17.87 13.56
C LYS A 90 5.35 -17.22 14.87
N LEU A 91 4.04 -17.18 15.09
CA LEU A 91 3.45 -16.75 16.36
C LEU A 91 3.94 -17.61 17.53
N PHE A 92 4.33 -16.96 18.62
CA PHE A 92 4.66 -17.66 19.85
C PHE A 92 3.40 -18.12 20.56
N MET A 93 3.30 -19.43 20.76
CA MET A 93 2.12 -20.08 21.34
C MET A 93 2.18 -20.21 22.87
N GLY A 94 3.28 -19.79 23.51
CA GLY A 94 3.48 -19.97 24.95
C GLY A 94 4.20 -21.27 25.33
N ASP A 95 4.78 -21.98 24.37
CA ASP A 95 5.54 -23.21 24.61
C ASP A 95 6.95 -22.87 25.13
N ALA A 96 7.19 -23.12 26.41
CA ALA A 96 8.46 -22.81 27.07
C ALA A 96 9.66 -23.53 26.44
N SER A 97 9.47 -24.74 25.93
CA SER A 97 10.55 -25.52 25.28
C SER A 97 11.05 -24.89 23.98
N LYS A 98 10.24 -23.99 23.38
CA LYS A 98 10.53 -23.30 22.13
C LYS A 98 10.85 -21.82 22.32
N LEU A 99 10.82 -21.32 23.55
CA LEU A 99 11.01 -19.90 23.84
C LEU A 99 12.37 -19.40 23.35
N ASP A 100 13.46 -20.09 23.70
CA ASP A 100 14.81 -19.68 23.31
C ASP A 100 14.98 -19.67 21.79
N SER A 101 14.55 -20.74 21.11
CA SER A 101 14.60 -20.81 19.65
C SER A 101 13.78 -19.70 18.98
N TRP A 102 12.63 -19.35 19.56
CA TRP A 102 11.79 -18.26 19.06
C TRP A 102 12.43 -16.89 19.29
N ILE A 103 13.08 -16.67 20.43
CA ILE A 103 13.83 -15.43 20.73
C ILE A 103 14.99 -15.28 19.74
N THR A 104 15.78 -16.32 19.52
CA THR A 104 16.89 -16.29 18.54
C THR A 104 16.39 -15.94 17.15
N ALA A 105 15.33 -16.60 16.67
CA ALA A 105 14.75 -16.31 15.37
C ALA A 105 14.18 -14.87 15.26
N SER A 106 13.62 -14.35 16.36
CA SER A 106 13.14 -12.95 16.42
C SER A 106 14.31 -11.96 16.33
N SER A 107 15.41 -12.26 17.03
CA SER A 107 16.62 -11.44 17.02
C SER A 107 17.26 -11.39 15.63
N ASP A 108 17.42 -12.56 15.00
CA ASP A 108 17.97 -12.67 13.65
C ASP A 108 17.14 -11.86 12.65
N LYS A 109 15.81 -11.97 12.73
CA LYS A 109 14.86 -11.19 11.91
C LYS A 109 15.05 -9.68 12.09
N ILE A 110 15.16 -9.22 13.32
CA ILE A 110 15.34 -7.79 13.65
C ILE A 110 16.68 -7.29 13.12
N GLN A 111 17.74 -8.10 13.24
CA GLN A 111 19.08 -7.75 12.79
C GLN A 111 19.19 -7.72 11.25
N GLU A 112 18.58 -8.67 10.55
CA GLU A 112 18.59 -8.73 9.09
C GLU A 112 17.77 -7.58 8.46
N ASP A 113 16.71 -7.11 9.14
CA ASP A 113 15.84 -6.03 8.68
C ASP A 113 15.95 -4.74 9.53
N ASP A 114 17.19 -4.30 9.75
CA ASP A 114 17.48 -3.08 10.53
C ASP A 114 16.78 -1.82 9.98
N CYS A 115 16.52 -1.74 8.67
CA CYS A 115 15.81 -0.59 8.11
C CYS A 115 14.34 -0.50 8.56
N THR A 116 13.68 -1.64 8.78
CA THR A 116 12.30 -1.70 9.29
C THR A 116 12.31 -1.57 10.82
N PHE A 117 13.26 -2.24 11.48
CA PHE A 117 13.35 -2.31 12.94
C PHE A 117 14.38 -1.34 13.55
N ARG A 118 14.57 -0.17 12.91
CA ARG A 118 15.58 0.82 13.30
C ARG A 118 15.40 1.38 14.71
N ARG A 119 14.15 1.46 15.16
CA ARG A 119 13.76 2.04 16.45
C ARG A 119 13.28 0.96 17.38
N GLU A 120 13.55 1.16 18.67
CA GLU A 120 13.10 0.25 19.73
C GLU A 120 11.59 0.06 19.74
N ARG A 121 10.83 1.13 19.49
CA ARG A 121 9.38 1.07 19.35
C ARG A 121 8.95 0.09 18.24
N SER A 122 9.62 0.08 17.10
CA SER A 122 9.29 -0.81 15.98
C SER A 122 9.59 -2.28 16.33
N ARG A 123 10.71 -2.54 17.04
CA ARG A 123 11.09 -3.88 17.53
C ARG A 123 10.06 -4.43 18.52
N MET A 124 9.68 -3.62 19.51
CA MET A 124 8.71 -4.01 20.52
C MET A 124 7.32 -4.27 19.94
N MET A 125 6.85 -3.40 19.02
CA MET A 125 5.57 -3.62 18.33
C MET A 125 5.56 -4.92 17.53
N PHE A 126 6.66 -5.23 16.85
CA PHE A 126 6.82 -6.49 16.14
C PHE A 126 6.77 -7.69 17.08
N LEU A 127 7.56 -7.70 18.15
CA LEU A 127 7.55 -8.77 19.15
C LEU A 127 6.15 -9.02 19.72
N PHE A 128 5.42 -7.96 20.06
CA PHE A 128 4.04 -8.08 20.55
C PHE A 128 3.06 -8.60 19.50
N SER A 129 3.22 -8.21 18.23
CA SER A 129 2.41 -8.74 17.13
C SER A 129 2.62 -10.24 16.90
N CYS A 130 3.81 -10.75 17.24
CA CYS A 130 4.15 -12.16 17.13
C CYS A 130 3.70 -12.98 18.35
N LEU A 131 3.08 -12.37 19.37
CA LEU A 131 2.42 -13.11 20.44
C LEU A 131 0.99 -13.45 20.02
N LYS A 132 0.56 -14.69 20.28
CA LYS A 132 -0.83 -15.09 20.02
C LYS A 132 -1.80 -14.12 20.70
N SER A 133 -2.75 -13.58 19.95
CA SER A 133 -3.74 -12.58 20.40
C SER A 133 -4.47 -12.98 21.69
N ASP A 134 -4.86 -14.25 21.80
CA ASP A 134 -5.58 -14.78 22.97
C ASP A 134 -4.69 -15.61 23.91
N GLY A 135 -3.36 -15.55 23.68
CA GLY A 135 -2.37 -16.33 24.41
C GLY A 135 -2.10 -15.81 25.82
N ALA A 136 -1.67 -16.71 26.71
CA ALA A 136 -1.22 -16.33 28.05
C ALA A 136 -0.02 -15.35 28.00
N ALA A 137 0.92 -15.56 27.08
CA ALA A 137 2.10 -14.72 26.91
C ALA A 137 1.74 -13.25 26.59
N ARG A 138 0.79 -13.02 25.68
CA ARG A 138 0.34 -11.66 25.35
C ARG A 138 -0.34 -10.99 26.53
N ARG A 139 -1.24 -11.72 27.22
CA ARG A 139 -1.90 -11.22 28.43
C ARG A 139 -0.89 -10.83 29.50
N THR A 140 0.12 -11.67 29.77
CA THR A 140 1.18 -11.37 30.75
C THR A 140 1.93 -10.08 30.44
N VAL A 141 2.20 -9.82 29.16
CA VAL A 141 2.85 -8.58 28.73
C VAL A 141 1.90 -7.39 28.89
N GLU A 142 0.66 -7.49 28.38
CA GLU A 142 -0.32 -6.41 28.48
C GLU A 142 -0.61 -6.03 29.95
N THR A 143 -0.71 -6.99 30.86
CA THR A 143 -0.93 -6.72 32.30
C THR A 143 0.26 -6.02 32.98
N ARG A 144 1.48 -6.16 32.45
CA ARG A 144 2.67 -5.49 33.02
C ARG A 144 2.88 -4.06 32.52
N TYR A 145 2.28 -3.72 31.38
CA TYR A 145 2.46 -2.42 30.71
C TYR A 145 1.17 -1.58 30.66
N GLN A 146 0.08 -2.05 31.27
CA GLN A 146 -1.08 -1.26 31.68
C GLN A 146 -0.80 -0.57 33.02
#